data_AF-A0A813KGI3-F1
#
_entry.id   AF-A0A813KGI3-F1
#
_cell.length_a   1.000
_cell.length_b   1.000
_cell.length_c   1.000
_cell.angle_alpha   90.00
_cell.angle_beta   90.00
_cell.angle_gamma   90.00
#
_symmetry.space_group_name_H-M   'P 1'
#
loop_
_entity.id
_entity.type
_entity.pdbx_description
1 polymer ?
#
loop_
_entity_poly.entity_id
_entity_poly.type
_entity_poly.pdbx_seq_one_letter_code
_entity_poly.pdbx_strand_id
1 'polypeptide(L)'
;MPPKDDVHGYAAMPVISADISADVNKVEVGLVAKPSVKYYSTADAMKAVFLGSYLNVLLPLTPLGIAAPRLGWSDEAVFCLNFFAILPLAQMLGQATEHLSSSVGETLGGLLNASFGNAVEMLLSIFALQEGLVGVVQGSLLGSILSNLLLVLGMCFFFGGIKFHNQKYNADGARVQSNLLLLSVLAMVIPSLVALGDERSSQLDTLYLSRGA
;
A
#
# COMPACT_ATOMS: atom_id res chain seq x y z
N MET A 1 -4.82 65.01 27.44
CA MET A 1 -5.96 64.13 27.12
C MET A 1 -5.62 63.41 25.81
N PRO A 2 -5.01 62.22 25.88
CA PRO A 2 -4.71 61.41 24.70
C PRO A 2 -5.93 60.54 24.31
N PRO A 3 -6.00 60.05 23.06
CA PRO A 3 -7.18 59.37 22.52
C PRO A 3 -7.34 57.97 23.10
N LYS A 4 -8.60 57.53 23.22
CA LYS A 4 -8.98 56.15 23.52
C LYS A 4 -8.98 55.37 22.21
N ASP A 5 -8.01 54.47 22.06
CA ASP A 5 -8.03 53.43 21.03
C ASP A 5 -8.87 52.26 21.55
N ASP A 6 -10.06 52.09 20.96
CA ASP A 6 -10.90 50.92 21.14
C ASP A 6 -10.32 49.75 20.33
N VAL A 7 -9.44 48.96 20.95
CA VAL A 7 -8.99 47.66 20.42
C VAL A 7 -9.71 46.56 21.19
N HIS A 8 -10.84 46.10 20.65
CA HIS A 8 -11.47 44.87 21.09
C HIS A 8 -10.65 43.65 20.63
N GLY A 9 -10.11 42.91 21.60
CA GLY A 9 -10.21 41.45 21.61
C GLY A 9 -9.14 40.61 20.91
N TYR A 10 -7.90 40.65 21.41
CA TYR A 10 -7.05 39.45 21.41
C TYR A 10 -6.52 39.24 22.83
N ALA A 11 -7.16 38.32 23.56
CA ALA A 11 -6.66 37.89 24.86
C ALA A 11 -5.32 37.15 24.66
N ALA A 12 -4.30 37.59 25.40
CA ALA A 12 -3.02 36.94 25.50
C ALA A 12 -3.20 35.46 25.91
N MET A 13 -2.61 34.55 25.14
CA MET A 13 -2.51 33.13 25.52
C MET A 13 -1.50 33.00 26.68
N PRO A 14 -1.83 32.27 27.75
CA PRO A 14 -0.89 32.06 28.84
C PRO A 14 0.19 31.07 28.41
N VAL A 15 1.44 31.45 28.64
CA VAL A 15 2.61 30.57 28.52
C VAL A 15 2.50 29.50 29.61
N ILE A 16 2.23 28.26 29.21
CA ILE A 16 2.22 27.11 30.13
C ILE A 16 3.66 26.68 30.37
N SER A 17 4.25 27.19 31.46
CA SER A 17 5.36 26.55 32.15
C SER A 17 4.78 25.38 32.95
N ALA A 18 4.78 24.17 32.37
CA ALA A 18 4.38 22.96 33.09
C ALA A 18 5.63 22.16 33.49
N ASP A 19 5.79 21.99 34.81
CA ASP A 19 6.77 21.13 35.46
C ASP A 19 6.75 19.70 34.90
N ILE A 20 7.90 19.23 34.41
CA ILE A 20 8.10 17.93 33.74
C ILE A 20 8.11 16.73 34.71
N SER A 21 7.96 16.93 36.03
CA SER A 21 8.17 15.86 37.03
C SER A 21 6.91 15.22 37.63
N ALA A 22 5.69 15.60 37.24
CA ALA A 22 4.47 15.08 37.89
C ALA A 22 3.57 14.18 37.02
N ASP A 23 3.89 13.95 35.74
CA ASP A 23 2.95 13.31 34.78
C ASP A 23 3.35 11.89 34.33
N VAL A 24 4.19 11.19 35.10
CA VAL A 24 4.57 9.79 34.80
C VAL A 24 3.54 8.78 35.34
N ASN A 25 2.68 9.17 36.28
CA ASN A 25 1.72 8.26 36.94
C ASN A 25 0.26 8.41 36.50
N LYS A 26 -0.02 9.13 35.40
CA LYS A 26 -1.37 9.29 34.82
C LYS A 26 -1.60 8.49 33.54
N VAL A 27 -0.81 7.44 33.31
CA VAL A 27 -1.09 6.42 32.27
C VAL A 27 -2.03 5.35 32.85
N GLU A 28 -3.12 5.76 33.50
CA GLU A 28 -4.25 4.86 33.73
C GLU A 28 -5.04 4.76 32.43
N VAL A 29 -4.68 3.74 31.64
CA VAL A 29 -5.58 2.87 30.89
C VAL A 29 -6.92 3.53 30.56
N GLY A 30 -6.89 4.48 29.62
CA GLY A 30 -8.08 4.83 28.87
C GLY A 30 -8.54 3.53 28.21
N LEU A 31 -9.63 2.96 28.71
CA LEU A 31 -10.28 1.78 28.14
C LEU A 31 -10.44 2.02 26.64
N VAL A 32 -9.52 1.48 25.84
CA VAL A 32 -9.68 1.36 24.40
C VAL A 32 -10.94 0.53 24.27
N ALA A 33 -12.04 1.17 23.89
CA ALA A 33 -13.29 0.49 23.64
C ALA A 33 -12.98 -0.66 22.69
N LYS A 34 -13.07 -1.89 23.19
CA LYS A 34 -12.87 -3.09 22.37
C LYS A 34 -13.82 -2.94 21.19
N PRO A 35 -13.34 -2.88 19.93
CA PRO A 35 -14.22 -2.67 18.80
C PRO A 35 -15.31 -3.74 18.87
N SER A 36 -16.57 -3.33 18.81
CA SER A 36 -17.69 -4.25 18.82
C SER A 36 -17.58 -5.11 17.57
N VAL A 37 -17.12 -6.35 17.74
CA VAL A 37 -17.00 -7.32 16.66
C VAL A 37 -18.42 -7.59 16.18
N LYS A 38 -18.79 -6.96 15.06
CA LYS A 38 -20.08 -7.19 14.41
C LYS A 38 -19.99 -8.58 13.77
N TYR A 39 -20.61 -9.57 14.40
CA TYR A 39 -20.74 -10.90 13.81
C TYR A 39 -21.66 -10.81 12.60
N TYR A 40 -21.08 -10.70 11.41
CA TYR A 40 -21.84 -10.84 10.17
C TYR A 40 -22.32 -12.29 10.08
N SER A 41 -23.60 -12.47 9.73
CA SER A 41 -24.05 -13.76 9.19
C SER A 41 -23.14 -14.11 8.01
N THR A 42 -22.83 -15.40 7.79
CA THR A 42 -22.00 -15.84 6.66
C THR A 42 -22.53 -15.30 5.33
N ALA A 43 -23.84 -15.14 5.21
CA ALA A 43 -24.50 -14.52 4.05
C ALA A 43 -24.21 -13.02 3.91
N ASP A 44 -24.13 -12.27 5.00
CA ASP A 44 -23.85 -10.84 4.98
C ASP A 44 -22.37 -10.56 4.72
N ALA A 45 -21.48 -11.41 5.25
CA ALA A 45 -20.05 -11.38 4.90
C ALA A 45 -19.85 -11.69 3.41
N MET A 46 -20.54 -12.69 2.88
CA MET A 46 -20.52 -13.01 1.45
C MET A 46 -21.04 -11.84 0.60
N LYS A 47 -22.16 -11.23 0.97
CA LYS A 47 -22.70 -10.05 0.27
C LYS A 47 -21.75 -8.85 0.36
N ALA A 48 -21.13 -8.60 1.50
CA ALA A 48 -20.15 -7.52 1.65
C ALA A 48 -18.93 -7.73 0.74
N VAL A 49 -18.45 -8.97 0.62
CA VAL A 49 -17.32 -9.32 -0.23
C VAL A 49 -17.67 -9.17 -1.73
N PHE A 50 -18.86 -9.60 -2.16
CA PHE A 50 -19.28 -9.54 -3.56
C PHE A 50 -19.90 -8.21 -4.00
N LEU A 51 -20.49 -7.42 -3.10
CA LEU A 51 -21.18 -6.17 -3.44
C LEU A 51 -20.56 -4.93 -2.77
N GLY A 52 -19.52 -5.10 -1.95
CA GLY A 52 -18.93 -4.00 -1.17
C GLY A 52 -18.01 -3.08 -1.95
N SER A 53 -17.62 -3.43 -3.18
CA SER A 53 -16.75 -2.59 -4.02
C SER A 53 -17.32 -2.34 -5.42
N TYR A 54 -17.09 -1.13 -5.93
CA TYR A 54 -17.36 -0.78 -7.32
C TYR A 54 -16.55 -1.64 -8.31
N LEU A 55 -15.36 -2.13 -7.92
CA LEU A 55 -14.55 -3.00 -8.77
C LEU A 55 -15.19 -4.37 -9.00
N ASN A 56 -16.12 -4.80 -8.14
CA ASN A 56 -16.76 -6.11 -8.26
C ASN A 56 -17.64 -6.23 -9.52
N VAL A 57 -17.95 -5.11 -10.19
CA VAL A 57 -18.55 -5.11 -11.55
C VAL A 57 -17.68 -5.90 -12.55
N LEU A 58 -16.38 -6.03 -12.29
CA LEU A 58 -15.44 -6.78 -13.12
C LEU A 58 -15.39 -8.29 -12.79
N LEU A 59 -16.03 -8.76 -11.71
CA LEU A 59 -16.01 -10.20 -11.34
C LEU A 59 -16.54 -11.15 -12.43
N PRO A 60 -17.57 -10.80 -13.23
CA PRO A 60 -17.99 -11.63 -14.34
C PRO A 60 -16.89 -11.88 -15.39
N LEU A 61 -15.83 -11.05 -15.43
CA LEU A 61 -14.69 -11.27 -16.30
C LEU A 61 -13.85 -12.48 -15.88
N THR A 62 -13.90 -12.92 -14.62
CA THR A 62 -13.14 -14.09 -14.16
C THR A 62 -13.58 -15.39 -14.84
N PRO A 63 -14.86 -15.82 -14.79
CA PRO A 63 -15.29 -17.02 -15.51
C PRO A 63 -15.16 -16.83 -17.04
N LEU A 64 -15.32 -15.61 -17.54
CA LEU A 64 -15.15 -15.30 -18.97
C LEU A 64 -13.69 -15.45 -19.43
N GLY A 65 -12.73 -14.96 -18.65
CA GLY A 65 -11.29 -15.07 -18.93
C GLY A 65 -10.81 -16.52 -18.89
N ILE A 66 -11.41 -17.37 -18.05
CA ILE A 66 -11.17 -18.82 -18.03
C ILE A 66 -11.79 -19.48 -19.28
N ALA A 67 -12.98 -19.06 -19.71
CA ALA A 67 -13.66 -19.64 -20.86
C ALA A 67 -13.04 -19.19 -22.21
N ALA A 68 -12.52 -17.98 -22.31
CA ALA A 68 -12.08 -17.34 -23.55
C ALA A 68 -11.09 -18.18 -24.39
N PRO A 69 -10.03 -18.80 -23.83
CA PRO A 69 -9.13 -19.67 -24.61
C PRO A 69 -9.86 -20.90 -25.19
N ARG A 70 -10.82 -21.46 -24.45
CA ARG A 70 -11.60 -22.64 -24.88
C ARG A 70 -12.60 -22.30 -25.97
N LEU A 71 -13.02 -21.04 -26.04
CA LEU A 71 -13.91 -20.50 -27.07
C LEU A 71 -13.14 -20.01 -28.30
N GLY A 72 -11.81 -20.12 -28.33
CA GLY A 72 -10.97 -19.73 -29.46
C GLY A 72 -10.82 -18.21 -29.62
N TRP A 73 -10.89 -17.44 -28.53
CA TRP A 73 -10.66 -15.99 -28.57
C TRP A 73 -9.16 -15.68 -28.74
N SER A 74 -8.83 -14.48 -29.24
CA SER A 74 -7.42 -14.12 -29.46
C SER A 74 -6.65 -13.95 -28.17
N ASP A 75 -5.33 -14.12 -28.22
CA ASP A 75 -4.45 -14.03 -27.06
C ASP A 75 -4.52 -12.64 -26.40
N GLU A 76 -4.69 -11.58 -27.19
CA GLU A 76 -4.85 -10.21 -26.67
C GLU A 76 -6.16 -10.07 -25.89
N ALA A 77 -7.26 -10.67 -26.39
CA ALA A 77 -8.54 -10.65 -25.71
C ALA A 77 -8.48 -11.46 -24.39
N VAL A 78 -7.86 -12.65 -24.43
CA VAL A 78 -7.63 -13.47 -23.23
C VAL A 78 -6.80 -12.71 -22.20
N PHE A 79 -5.74 -12.04 -22.63
CA PHE A 79 -4.90 -11.23 -21.76
C PHE A 79 -5.70 -10.08 -21.12
N CYS A 80 -6.40 -9.27 -21.90
CA CYS A 80 -7.18 -8.14 -21.39
C CYS A 80 -8.27 -8.60 -20.40
N LEU A 81 -8.99 -9.67 -20.70
CA LEU A 81 -10.03 -10.20 -19.81
C LEU A 81 -9.45 -10.63 -18.47
N ASN A 82 -8.37 -11.42 -18.48
CA ASN A 82 -7.75 -11.89 -17.25
C ASN A 82 -7.07 -10.74 -16.48
N PHE A 83 -6.49 -9.77 -17.17
CA PHE A 83 -5.92 -8.57 -16.54
C PHE A 83 -6.97 -7.80 -15.72
N PHE A 84 -8.13 -7.49 -16.31
CA PHE A 84 -9.21 -6.81 -15.59
C PHE A 84 -9.89 -7.70 -14.55
N ALA A 85 -9.96 -9.01 -14.77
CA ALA A 85 -10.51 -9.96 -13.80
C ALA A 85 -9.68 -10.03 -12.50
N ILE A 86 -8.37 -9.78 -12.56
CA ILE A 86 -7.50 -9.78 -11.38
C ILE A 86 -7.81 -8.60 -10.44
N LEU A 87 -8.25 -7.45 -10.96
CA LEU A 87 -8.50 -6.23 -10.17
C LEU A 87 -9.46 -6.46 -8.97
N PRO A 88 -10.69 -6.96 -9.16
CA PRO A 88 -11.59 -7.23 -8.03
C PRO A 88 -11.06 -8.35 -7.13
N LEU A 89 -10.42 -9.37 -7.69
CA LEU A 89 -9.86 -10.49 -6.90
C LEU A 89 -8.75 -10.02 -5.96
N ALA A 90 -7.87 -9.14 -6.44
CA ALA A 90 -6.81 -8.52 -5.65
C ALA A 90 -7.40 -7.69 -4.50
N GLN A 91 -8.45 -6.91 -4.78
CA GLN A 91 -9.13 -6.15 -3.74
C GLN A 91 -9.76 -7.05 -2.68
N MET A 92 -10.47 -8.11 -3.08
CA MET A 92 -11.10 -9.05 -2.16
C MET A 92 -10.06 -9.76 -1.29
N LEU A 93 -8.92 -10.15 -1.88
CA LEU A 93 -7.80 -10.74 -1.14
C LEU A 93 -7.25 -9.75 -0.11
N GLY A 94 -6.98 -8.50 -0.50
CA GLY A 94 -6.48 -7.47 0.41
C GLY A 94 -7.45 -7.20 1.57
N GLN A 95 -8.75 -7.11 1.29
CA GLN A 95 -9.77 -6.99 2.34
C GLN A 95 -9.77 -8.20 3.27
N ALA A 96 -9.72 -9.42 2.73
CA ALA A 96 -9.66 -10.63 3.53
C ALA A 96 -8.40 -10.68 4.41
N THR A 97 -7.25 -10.27 3.86
CA THR A 97 -5.98 -10.17 4.61
C THR A 97 -6.08 -9.15 5.74
N GLU A 98 -6.64 -7.96 5.51
CA GLU A 98 -6.82 -6.95 6.55
C GLU A 98 -7.69 -7.46 7.71
N HIS A 99 -8.82 -8.11 7.38
CA HIS A 99 -9.70 -8.68 8.40
C HIS A 99 -9.00 -9.79 9.19
N LEU A 100 -8.23 -10.65 8.52
CA LEU A 100 -7.46 -11.70 9.18
C LEU A 100 -6.34 -11.13 10.06
N SER A 101 -5.57 -10.18 9.54
CA SER A 101 -4.47 -9.51 10.24
C SER A 101 -4.94 -8.83 11.51
N SER A 102 -6.11 -8.18 11.49
CA SER A 102 -6.72 -7.55 12.66
C SER A 102 -7.12 -8.55 13.77
N SER A 103 -7.24 -9.84 13.43
CA SER A 103 -7.71 -10.89 14.34
C SER A 103 -6.58 -11.69 15.01
N VAL A 104 -5.33 -11.58 14.54
CA VAL A 104 -4.19 -12.43 14.99
C VAL A 104 -3.11 -11.70 15.79
N GLY A 105 -3.32 -10.41 16.10
CA GLY A 105 -2.37 -9.56 16.86
C GLY A 105 -1.34 -8.85 15.97
N GLU A 106 -0.63 -7.86 16.53
CA GLU A 106 0.19 -6.91 15.78
C GLU A 106 1.34 -7.56 14.98
N THR A 107 2.12 -8.45 15.60
CA THR A 107 3.28 -9.08 14.93
C THR A 107 2.84 -10.01 13.80
N LEU A 108 1.89 -10.91 14.07
CA LEU A 108 1.39 -11.85 13.06
C LEU A 108 0.57 -11.12 11.99
N GLY A 109 -0.22 -10.13 12.37
CA GLY A 109 -0.99 -9.29 11.43
C GLY A 109 -0.07 -8.48 10.52
N GLY A 110 1.02 -7.93 11.05
CA GLY A 110 2.05 -7.27 10.25
C GLY A 110 2.70 -8.23 9.23
N LEU A 111 3.04 -9.45 9.66
CA LEU A 111 3.60 -10.47 8.76
C LEU A 111 2.60 -10.91 7.68
N LEU A 112 1.33 -11.10 8.04
CA LEU A 112 0.26 -11.43 7.09
C LEU A 112 0.04 -10.32 6.07
N ASN A 113 0.05 -9.05 6.50
CA ASN A 113 -0.11 -7.93 5.58
C ASN A 113 1.10 -7.79 4.64
N ALA A 114 2.32 -7.94 5.17
CA ALA A 114 3.53 -7.88 4.35
C ALA A 114 3.59 -8.97 3.26
N SER A 115 3.08 -10.17 3.57
CA SER A 115 3.04 -11.31 2.65
C SER A 115 1.80 -11.32 1.77
N PHE A 116 0.61 -11.53 2.35
CA PHE A 116 -0.64 -11.64 1.60
C PHE A 116 -1.15 -10.32 1.03
N GLY A 117 -0.78 -9.17 1.62
CA GLY A 117 -1.10 -7.86 1.06
C GLY A 117 -0.44 -7.62 -0.30
N ASN A 118 0.70 -8.28 -0.58
CA ASN A 118 1.39 -8.25 -1.86
C ASN A 118 1.28 -9.58 -2.64
N ALA A 119 0.37 -10.49 -2.25
CA ALA A 119 0.32 -11.85 -2.79
C ALA A 119 0.07 -11.89 -4.30
N VAL A 120 -0.76 -10.98 -4.83
CA VAL A 120 -1.05 -10.95 -6.28
C VAL A 120 0.21 -10.63 -7.07
N GLU A 121 0.99 -9.63 -6.63
CA GLU A 121 2.26 -9.27 -7.26
C GLU A 121 3.27 -10.42 -7.20
N MET A 122 3.40 -11.05 -6.02
CA MET A 122 4.29 -12.19 -5.84
C MET A 122 3.88 -13.38 -6.72
N LEU A 123 2.59 -13.69 -6.80
CA LEU A 123 2.07 -14.79 -7.60
C LEU A 123 2.32 -14.59 -9.09
N LEU A 124 2.02 -13.40 -9.62
CA LEU A 124 2.29 -13.05 -11.01
C LEU A 124 3.78 -13.08 -11.32
N SER A 125 4.62 -12.61 -10.39
CA SER A 125 6.07 -12.65 -10.54
C SER A 125 6.60 -14.08 -10.60
N ILE A 126 6.10 -14.98 -9.74
CA ILE A 126 6.50 -16.39 -9.75
C ILE A 126 6.12 -17.07 -11.07
N PHE A 127 4.87 -16.89 -11.55
CA PHE A 127 4.46 -17.48 -12.82
C PHE A 127 5.26 -16.92 -14.01
N ALA A 128 5.50 -15.61 -14.03
CA ALA A 128 6.33 -15.01 -15.07
C ALA A 128 7.78 -15.53 -15.01
N LEU A 129 8.36 -15.72 -13.83
CA LEU A 129 9.69 -16.32 -13.67
C LEU A 129 9.74 -17.78 -14.14
N GLN A 130 8.69 -18.57 -13.89
CA GLN A 130 8.60 -19.95 -14.36
C GLN A 130 8.62 -20.04 -15.89
N GLU A 131 8.04 -19.04 -16.57
CA GLU A 131 8.07 -18.89 -18.02
C GLU A 131 9.34 -18.17 -18.54
N GLY A 132 10.31 -17.88 -17.67
CA GLY A 132 11.56 -17.21 -18.04
C GLY A 132 11.43 -15.72 -18.37
N LEU A 133 10.29 -15.09 -18.05
CA LEU A 133 9.98 -13.69 -18.33
C LEU A 133 10.60 -12.73 -17.31
N VAL A 134 11.91 -12.83 -17.10
CA VAL A 134 12.65 -12.04 -16.09
C VAL A 134 12.45 -10.54 -16.28
N GLY A 135 12.46 -10.06 -17.53
CA GLY A 135 12.26 -8.64 -17.83
C GLY A 135 10.87 -8.13 -17.46
N VAL A 136 9.83 -8.97 -17.57
CA VAL A 136 8.46 -8.63 -17.15
C VAL A 136 8.41 -8.45 -15.64
N VAL A 137 9.09 -9.32 -14.89
CA VAL A 137 9.13 -9.30 -13.42
C VAL A 137 9.92 -8.11 -12.90
N GLN A 138 11.08 -7.83 -13.49
CA GLN A 138 11.85 -6.63 -13.16
C GLN A 138 11.04 -5.35 -13.45
N GLY A 139 10.37 -5.30 -14.60
CA GLY A 139 9.50 -4.20 -14.99
C GLY A 139 8.31 -4.03 -14.04
N SER A 140 7.66 -5.12 -13.63
CA SER A 140 6.51 -5.05 -12.72
C SER A 140 6.89 -4.62 -11.30
N LEU A 141 8.04 -5.04 -10.78
CA LEU A 141 8.53 -4.63 -9.46
C LEU A 141 8.83 -3.12 -9.43
N LEU A 142 9.58 -2.62 -10.42
CA LEU A 142 9.84 -1.18 -10.56
C LEU A 142 8.55 -0.40 -10.79
N GLY A 143 7.66 -0.94 -11.63
CA GLY A 143 6.35 -0.36 -11.92
C GLY A 143 5.47 -0.21 -10.68
N SER A 144 5.44 -1.21 -9.79
CA SER A 144 4.68 -1.15 -8.54
C SER A 144 5.18 -0.05 -7.61
N ILE A 145 6.51 0.06 -7.44
CA ILE A 145 7.12 1.15 -6.67
C ILE A 145 6.74 2.51 -7.27
N LEU A 146 6.96 2.72 -8.57
CA LEU A 146 6.64 3.99 -9.23
C LEU A 146 5.15 4.31 -9.19
N SER A 147 4.28 3.31 -9.35
CA SER A 147 2.82 3.47 -9.27
C SER A 147 2.41 3.98 -7.89
N ASN A 148 2.92 3.39 -6.82
CA ASN A 148 2.58 3.82 -5.46
C ASN A 148 3.11 5.24 -5.14
N LEU A 149 4.30 5.58 -5.61
CA LEU A 149 4.95 6.86 -5.31
C LEU A 149 4.47 8.03 -6.16
N LEU A 150 4.14 7.79 -7.43
CA LEU A 150 3.79 8.85 -8.37
C LEU A 150 2.30 8.82 -8.70
N LEU A 151 1.80 7.67 -9.14
CA LEU A 151 0.43 7.57 -9.63
C LEU A 151 -0.58 7.63 -8.47
N VAL A 152 -0.47 6.72 -7.51
CA VAL A 152 -1.39 6.65 -6.35
C VAL A 152 -1.26 7.92 -5.51
N LEU A 153 -0.05 8.31 -5.14
CA LEU A 153 0.17 9.55 -4.38
C LEU A 153 -0.33 10.79 -5.13
N GLY A 154 -0.05 10.89 -6.43
CA GLY A 154 -0.51 12.00 -7.28
C GLY A 154 -2.03 12.04 -7.38
N MET A 155 -2.70 10.89 -7.51
CA MET A 155 -4.16 10.81 -7.46
C MET A 155 -4.72 11.22 -6.10
N CYS A 156 -4.08 10.83 -4.99
CA CYS A 156 -4.48 11.25 -3.65
C CYS A 156 -4.40 12.76 -3.47
N PHE A 157 -3.35 13.42 -3.96
CA PHE A 157 -3.22 14.87 -3.94
C PHE A 157 -4.20 15.56 -4.89
N PHE A 158 -4.37 15.03 -6.10
CA PHE A 158 -5.29 15.58 -7.09
C PHE A 158 -6.73 15.54 -6.59
N PHE A 159 -7.26 14.35 -6.28
CA PHE A 159 -8.64 14.20 -5.85
C PHE A 159 -8.90 14.77 -4.46
N GLY A 160 -7.94 14.67 -3.53
CA GLY A 160 -8.06 15.30 -2.23
C GLY A 160 -8.00 16.83 -2.29
N GLY A 161 -7.15 17.36 -3.17
CA GLY A 161 -6.98 18.80 -3.43
C GLY A 161 -8.17 19.47 -4.08
N ILE A 162 -9.01 18.72 -4.84
CA ILE A 162 -10.27 19.24 -5.38
C ILE A 162 -11.20 19.74 -4.26
N LYS A 163 -11.23 19.05 -3.13
CA LYS A 163 -12.13 19.37 -2.01
C LYS A 163 -11.44 20.16 -0.89
N PHE A 164 -10.16 19.88 -0.63
CA PHE A 164 -9.43 20.44 0.51
C PHE A 164 -8.18 21.18 0.06
N HIS A 165 -8.10 22.48 0.37
CA HIS A 165 -6.91 23.29 0.05
C HIS A 165 -5.65 22.84 0.82
N ASN A 166 -5.83 22.33 2.03
CA ASN A 166 -4.77 21.76 2.85
C ASN A 166 -5.19 20.37 3.34
N GLN A 167 -4.35 19.36 3.11
CA GLN A 167 -4.56 17.99 3.60
C GLN A 167 -3.67 17.74 4.82
N LYS A 168 -4.28 17.33 5.95
CA LYS A 168 -3.52 16.97 7.16
C LYS A 168 -2.98 15.55 7.03
N TYR A 169 -1.72 15.35 7.41
CA TYR A 169 -1.07 14.05 7.46
C TYR A 169 -0.09 13.99 8.64
N ASN A 170 0.29 12.78 9.04
CA ASN A 170 1.31 12.60 10.08
C ASN A 170 2.71 12.83 9.46
N ALA A 171 3.30 13.99 9.73
CA ALA A 171 4.59 14.37 9.16
C ALA A 171 5.74 13.47 9.61
N ASP A 172 5.76 13.07 10.88
CA ASP A 172 6.83 12.22 11.41
C ASP A 172 6.73 10.79 10.89
N GLY A 173 5.51 10.24 10.85
CA GLY A 173 5.27 8.94 10.21
C GLY A 173 5.67 8.93 8.73
N ALA A 174 5.25 9.96 7.96
CA ALA A 174 5.61 10.07 6.55
C ALA A 174 7.12 10.20 6.33
N ARG A 175 7.83 10.92 7.19
CA ARG A 175 9.30 11.05 7.14
C ARG A 175 9.99 9.71 7.35
N VAL A 176 9.59 8.95 8.38
CA VAL A 176 10.17 7.62 8.64
C VAL A 176 9.95 6.69 7.45
N GLN A 177 8.73 6.63 6.91
CA GLN A 177 8.44 5.79 5.74
C GLN A 177 9.20 6.23 4.49
N SER A 178 9.36 7.53 4.27
CA SER A 178 10.11 8.07 3.12
C SER A 178 11.60 7.74 3.21
N ASN A 179 12.19 7.80 4.40
CA ASN A 179 13.59 7.45 4.62
C ASN A 179 13.83 5.94 4.43
N LEU A 180 12.92 5.09 4.93
CA LEU A 180 12.99 3.65 4.72
C LEU A 180 12.87 3.30 3.23
N LEU A 181 11.92 3.92 2.53
CA LEU A 181 11.76 3.76 1.09
C LEU A 181 13.03 4.17 0.33
N LEU A 182 13.61 5.34 0.65
CA LEU A 182 14.85 5.79 0.03
C LEU A 182 15.96 4.76 0.24
N LEU A 183 16.12 4.25 1.46
CA LEU A 183 17.11 3.22 1.77
C LEU A 183 16.84 1.93 0.98
N SER A 184 15.59 1.49 0.89
CA SER A 184 15.20 0.30 0.11
C SER A 184 15.49 0.45 -1.38
N VAL A 185 15.17 1.61 -1.98
CA VAL A 185 15.43 1.88 -3.40
C VAL A 185 16.94 1.98 -3.66
N LEU A 186 17.70 2.64 -2.79
CA LEU A 186 19.15 2.69 -2.91
C LEU A 186 19.76 1.28 -2.85
N ALA A 187 19.34 0.45 -1.89
CA ALA A 187 19.78 -0.93 -1.78
C ALA A 187 19.46 -1.75 -3.04
N MET A 188 18.26 -1.56 -3.62
CA MET A 188 17.84 -2.23 -4.85
C MET A 188 18.66 -1.82 -6.07
N VAL A 189 19.11 -0.56 -6.14
CA VAL A 189 19.81 0.00 -7.31
C VAL A 189 21.31 -0.36 -7.34
N ILE A 190 21.93 -0.71 -6.21
CA ILE A 190 23.37 -1.03 -6.12
C ILE A 190 23.82 -2.07 -7.16
N PRO A 191 23.21 -3.26 -7.28
CA PRO A 191 23.66 -4.26 -8.26
C PRO A 191 23.54 -3.77 -9.70
N SER A 192 22.50 -2.98 -10.00
CA SER A 192 22.29 -2.39 -11.34
C SER A 192 23.37 -1.36 -11.69
N LEU A 193 23.80 -0.53 -10.75
CA LEU A 193 24.86 0.45 -10.98
C LEU A 193 26.22 -0.21 -11.20
N VAL A 194 26.54 -1.27 -10.46
CA VAL A 194 27.78 -2.02 -10.63
C VAL A 194 27.82 -2.69 -12.00
N ALA A 195 26.73 -3.33 -12.42
CA ALA A 195 26.62 -3.93 -13.74
C ALA A 195 26.76 -2.94 -14.90
N LEU A 196 26.35 -1.67 -14.70
CA LEU A 196 26.51 -0.62 -15.71
C LEU A 196 27.91 -0.01 -15.73
N GLY A 197 28.57 0.08 -14.58
CA GLY A 197 29.87 0.72 -14.43
C GLY A 197 31.07 -0.16 -14.76
N ASP A 198 30.89 -1.48 -14.77
CA ASP A 198 31.96 -2.44 -15.04
C ASP A 198 31.72 -3.17 -16.38
N GLU A 199 32.32 -2.64 -17.45
CA GLU A 199 32.27 -3.25 -18.80
C GLU A 199 32.89 -4.66 -18.87
N ARG A 200 33.63 -5.10 -17.84
CA ARG A 200 34.22 -6.44 -17.74
C ARG A 200 33.45 -7.38 -16.83
N SER A 201 32.40 -6.90 -16.15
CA SER A 201 31.61 -7.74 -15.25
C SER A 201 31.00 -8.91 -16.02
N SER A 202 31.24 -10.13 -15.54
CA SER A 202 30.57 -11.28 -16.11
C SER A 202 29.10 -11.29 -15.68
N GLN A 203 28.23 -11.89 -16.49
CA GLN A 203 26.84 -12.11 -16.10
C GLN A 203 26.72 -12.92 -14.81
N LEU A 204 27.71 -13.76 -14.52
CA LEU A 204 27.80 -14.52 -13.28
C LEU A 204 28.09 -13.60 -12.09
N ASP A 205 29.02 -12.65 -12.22
CA ASP A 205 29.35 -11.70 -11.15
C ASP A 205 28.16 -10.80 -10.81
N THR A 206 27.44 -10.34 -11.83
CA THR A 206 26.19 -9.55 -11.64
C THR A 206 25.12 -10.39 -10.93
N LEU A 207 25.03 -11.68 -11.27
CA LEU A 207 24.07 -12.60 -10.65
C LEU A 207 24.43 -12.92 -9.19
N TYR A 208 25.71 -13.13 -8.87
CA TYR A 208 26.18 -13.34 -7.49
C TYR A 208 25.91 -12.10 -6.64
N LEU A 209 26.29 -10.93 -7.14
CA LEU A 209 26.03 -9.66 -6.47
C LEU A 209 24.54 -9.43 -6.22
N SER A 210 23.69 -9.70 -7.21
CA SER A 210 22.23 -9.56 -7.08
C SER A 210 21.61 -10.55 -6.08
N ARG A 211 22.25 -11.70 -5.84
CA ARG A 211 21.82 -12.71 -4.85
C ARG A 211 22.39 -12.45 -3.45
N GLY A 212 23.26 -11.46 -3.29
CA GLY A 212 23.99 -11.21 -2.05
C GLY A 212 25.02 -12.30 -1.72
N ALA A 213 25.55 -12.98 -2.75
CA ALA A 213 26.50 -14.07 -2.66
C ALA A 213 27.90 -13.66 -3.15
#